data_AF-A0A2V8P242-F1
#
_entry.id   AF-A0A2V8P242-F1
#
_cell.length_a   1.000
_cell.length_b   1.000
_cell.length_c   1.000
_cell.angle_alpha   90.00
_cell.angle_beta   90.00
_cell.angle_gamma   90.00
#
_symmetry.space_group_name_H-M   'P 1'
#
loop_
_entity.id
_entity.type
_entity.pdbx_description
1 polymer ?
#
loop_
_entity_poly.entity_id
_entity_poly.type
_entity_poly.pdbx_seq_one_letter_code
_entity_poly.pdbx_strand_id
1 'polypeptide(L)'
;MVVILNGEIYNYRELREQLSTKGHRFRTQTDTEVLLAAWAEWGDECLSRLNGMFAFALWDDKEHALYLVRDRVGIKPLYYADMSDKLQFVEHSGRDARAPSAIVFASEIKSILASGLIRPELDHEALHQFLTFLWAPDPNTLFRGIKTVPPGHFVRIRDGQFSLRQWWDISFDQIDEERSEAWWQERVLETLDRVVKLEMVADVPLGSFLSGGVDSSSIVAMMNRHSNGRRVGTYTIGIDAEDLRYDIIPDDVEWARRVNQQLDTDYHEIMLKPDVAALLPKLVYHMDEPAIDMAIPSYLVSRAARESLRVMLSGMGG
;
A
#
# COMPACT_ATOMS: atom_id res chain seq x y z
N MET A 1 12.39 19.82 11.28
CA MET A 1 11.58 18.92 10.43
C MET A 1 11.00 17.82 11.30
N VAL A 2 9.76 17.43 11.03
CA VAL A 2 9.06 16.33 11.71
C VAL A 2 8.44 15.46 10.64
N VAL A 3 8.48 14.13 10.80
CA VAL A 3 7.86 13.18 9.87
C VAL A 3 7.02 12.16 10.62
N ILE A 4 5.91 11.75 10.02
CA ILE A 4 5.13 10.56 10.38
C ILE A 4 5.09 9.69 9.13
N LEU A 5 5.51 8.44 9.24
CA LEU A 5 5.63 7.48 8.13
C LEU A 5 4.76 6.26 8.42
N ASN A 6 3.96 5.85 7.44
CA ASN A 6 3.29 4.56 7.36
C ASN A 6 3.90 3.77 6.20
N GLY A 7 4.33 2.54 6.46
CA GLY A 7 5.00 1.69 5.50
C GLY A 7 6.50 1.62 5.74
N GLU A 8 7.25 1.31 4.68
CA GLU A 8 8.65 0.92 4.74
C GLU A 8 9.42 1.45 3.53
N ILE A 9 10.66 1.89 3.74
CA ILE A 9 11.60 2.21 2.67
C ILE A 9 12.61 1.07 2.56
N TYR A 10 12.42 0.17 1.62
CA TYR A 10 13.21 -1.04 1.43
C TYR A 10 14.71 -0.76 1.20
N ASN A 11 15.05 0.30 0.47
CA ASN A 11 16.43 0.66 0.16
C ASN A 11 17.08 1.64 1.17
N TYR A 12 16.58 1.68 2.41
CA TYR A 12 17.08 2.64 3.41
C TYR A 12 18.56 2.41 3.77
N ARG A 13 19.07 1.17 3.69
CA ARG A 13 20.47 0.87 4.03
C ARG A 13 21.43 1.46 3.00
N GLU A 14 21.12 1.29 1.72
CA GLU A 14 21.88 1.86 0.61
C GLU A 14 21.85 3.40 0.65
N LEU A 15 20.68 3.98 0.92
CA LEU A 15 20.54 5.43 1.08
C LEU A 15 21.32 5.94 2.30
N ARG A 16 21.30 5.22 3.42
CA ARG A 16 22.08 5.55 4.62
C ARG A 16 23.57 5.61 4.32
N GLU A 17 24.10 4.63 3.59
CA GLU A 17 25.52 4.62 3.19
C GLU A 17 25.85 5.85 2.34
N GLN A 18 25.04 6.13 1.30
CA GLN A 18 25.22 7.32 0.45
C GLN A 18 25.18 8.61 1.27
N LEU A 19 24.20 8.78 2.15
CA LEU A 19 24.06 9.97 2.98
C LEU A 19 25.19 10.10 4.02
N SER A 20 25.72 8.98 4.53
CA SER A 20 26.87 8.99 5.44
C SER A 20 28.11 9.56 4.76
N THR A 21 28.34 9.25 3.47
CA THR A 21 29.45 9.86 2.69
C THR A 21 29.29 11.36 2.49
N LYS A 22 28.06 11.87 2.59
CA LYS A 22 27.70 13.30 2.54
C LYS A 22 27.76 13.99 3.91
N GLY A 23 28.16 13.27 4.96
CA GLY A 23 28.35 13.81 6.30
C GLY A 23 27.15 13.69 7.24
N HIS A 24 26.06 13.05 6.81
CA HIS A 24 24.92 12.76 7.68
C HIS A 24 25.30 11.73 8.74
N ARG A 25 24.81 11.95 9.97
CA ARG A 25 25.03 11.04 11.10
C ARG A 25 23.68 10.53 11.61
N PHE A 26 23.61 9.23 11.80
CA PHE A 26 22.38 8.54 12.19
C PHE A 26 22.45 8.03 13.63
N ARG A 27 21.36 8.18 14.37
CA ARG A 27 21.20 7.74 15.77
C ARG A 27 20.52 6.38 15.87
N THR A 28 19.63 6.09 14.94
CA THR A 28 18.83 4.87 14.86
C THR A 28 19.27 4.03 13.66
N GLN A 29 18.63 2.87 13.48
CA GLN A 29 18.75 2.03 12.29
C GLN A 29 17.43 1.97 11.51
N THR A 30 16.59 3.01 11.66
CA THR A 30 15.27 3.06 11.04
C THR A 30 15.32 3.73 9.67
N ASP A 31 14.41 3.35 8.80
CA ASP A 31 14.16 3.99 7.52
C ASP A 31 13.66 5.45 7.67
N THR A 32 12.89 5.72 8.73
CA THR A 32 12.32 7.04 9.02
C THR A 32 13.41 8.10 9.22
N GLU A 33 14.50 7.78 9.90
CA GLU A 33 15.63 8.70 10.06
C GLU A 33 16.38 8.91 8.74
N VAL A 34 16.49 7.86 7.92
CA VAL A 34 17.07 7.94 6.57
C VAL A 34 16.24 8.83 5.67
N LEU A 35 14.91 8.75 5.74
CA LEU A 35 14.00 9.64 5.02
C LEU A 35 14.23 11.11 5.39
N LEU A 36 14.33 11.43 6.68
CA LEU A 36 14.60 12.80 7.13
C LEU A 36 15.94 13.32 6.62
N ALA A 37 16.99 12.49 6.65
CA ALA A 37 18.30 12.87 6.12
C ALA A 37 18.28 13.04 4.60
N ALA A 38 17.58 12.16 3.88
CA ALA A 38 17.40 12.26 2.43
C ALA A 38 16.66 13.55 2.04
N TRP A 39 15.60 13.90 2.77
CA TRP A 39 14.88 15.15 2.58
C TRP A 39 15.74 16.38 2.92
N ALA A 40 16.53 16.32 3.99
CA ALA A 40 17.45 17.41 4.36
C ALA A 40 18.49 17.69 3.26
N GLU A 41 18.94 16.65 2.59
CA GLU A 41 19.99 16.69 1.57
C GLU A 41 19.47 17.06 0.18
N TRP A 42 18.33 16.48 -0.22
CA TRP A 42 17.83 16.52 -1.60
C TRP A 42 16.39 17.02 -1.71
N GLY A 43 15.80 17.62 -0.67
CA GLY A 43 14.43 18.12 -0.73
C GLY A 43 13.43 17.07 -1.22
N ASP A 44 12.49 17.48 -2.06
CA ASP A 44 11.51 16.58 -2.67
C ASP A 44 12.09 15.74 -3.82
N GLU A 45 13.27 16.07 -4.36
CA GLU A 45 13.96 15.22 -5.33
C GLU A 45 14.39 13.87 -4.72
N CYS A 46 14.46 13.76 -3.39
CA CYS A 46 14.74 12.50 -2.71
C CYS A 46 13.73 11.40 -3.05
N LEU A 47 12.48 11.76 -3.38
CA LEU A 47 11.40 10.81 -3.65
C LEU A 47 11.73 9.84 -4.78
N SER A 48 12.41 10.33 -5.82
CA SER A 48 12.87 9.51 -6.96
C SER A 48 13.85 8.40 -6.55
N ARG A 49 14.51 8.55 -5.39
CA ARG A 49 15.53 7.63 -4.86
C ARG A 49 14.95 6.62 -3.87
N LEU A 50 13.77 6.88 -3.31
CA LEU A 50 13.14 5.97 -2.37
C LEU A 50 12.63 4.73 -3.10
N ASN A 51 12.76 3.55 -2.51
CA ASN A 51 12.10 2.33 -2.95
C ASN A 51 11.37 1.71 -1.75
N GLY A 52 10.08 1.44 -1.87
CA GLY A 52 9.26 1.01 -0.75
C GLY A 52 7.76 1.21 -0.97
N MET A 53 6.98 0.70 -0.04
CA MET A 53 5.55 1.01 0.13
C MET A 53 5.43 2.05 1.23
N PHE A 54 5.00 3.28 0.93
CA PHE A 54 5.00 4.33 1.94
C PHE A 54 3.96 5.41 1.72
N ALA A 55 3.49 5.96 2.82
CA ALA A 55 2.80 7.22 2.89
C ALA A 55 3.35 8.00 4.07
N PHE A 56 3.70 9.28 3.87
CA PHE A 56 4.20 10.08 4.97
C PHE A 56 3.71 11.52 4.95
N ALA A 57 3.65 12.10 6.14
CA ALA A 57 3.46 13.51 6.36
C ALA A 57 4.75 14.12 6.89
N LEU A 58 5.28 15.14 6.22
CA LEU A 58 6.51 15.84 6.61
C LEU A 58 6.25 17.32 6.79
N TRP A 59 6.55 17.84 7.99
CA TRP A 59 6.60 19.28 8.25
C TRP A 59 8.03 19.78 8.08
N ASP A 60 8.23 20.63 7.09
CA ASP A 60 9.48 21.36 6.89
C ASP A 60 9.39 22.72 7.59
N ASP A 61 10.20 22.87 8.64
CA ASP A 61 10.25 24.09 9.47
C ASP A 61 10.98 25.24 8.79
N LYS A 62 11.86 24.96 7.83
CA LYS A 62 12.55 26.02 7.07
C LYS A 62 11.63 26.61 6.01
N GLU A 63 10.79 25.77 5.40
CA GLU A 63 9.85 26.21 4.37
C GLU A 63 8.47 26.62 4.92
N HIS A 64 8.18 26.28 6.18
CA HIS A 64 6.84 26.34 6.78
C HIS A 64 5.80 25.63 5.89
N ALA A 65 6.14 24.41 5.45
CA ALA A 65 5.32 23.64 4.53
C ALA A 65 5.06 22.22 5.05
N LEU A 66 3.81 21.76 4.91
CA LEU A 66 3.42 20.38 5.12
C LEU A 66 3.40 19.63 3.78
N TYR A 67 4.04 18.47 3.73
CA TYR A 67 4.04 17.57 2.59
C TYR A 67 3.31 16.30 2.97
N LEU A 68 2.31 15.92 2.19
CA LEU A 68 1.62 14.63 2.26
C LEU A 68 2.01 13.83 1.03
N VAL A 69 2.86 12.81 1.21
CA VAL A 69 3.49 12.08 0.11
C VAL A 69 2.99 10.65 0.10
N ARG A 70 2.63 10.15 -1.09
CA ARG A 70 2.24 8.75 -1.30
C ARG A 70 3.19 8.08 -2.29
N ASP A 71 3.49 6.80 -2.07
CA ASP A 71 4.39 5.98 -2.89
C ASP A 71 3.93 5.87 -4.36
N ARG A 72 4.82 5.35 -5.20
CA ARG A 72 4.67 5.30 -6.67
C ARG A 72 3.32 4.77 -7.13
N VAL A 73 2.85 3.68 -6.53
CA VAL A 73 1.63 2.98 -6.97
C VAL A 73 0.50 3.07 -5.93
N GLY A 74 0.71 3.83 -4.85
CA GLY A 74 -0.32 4.13 -3.87
C GLY A 74 -0.63 2.99 -2.89
N ILE A 75 0.35 2.13 -2.57
CA ILE A 75 0.16 0.96 -1.70
C ILE A 75 -0.33 1.39 -0.32
N LYS A 76 0.29 2.42 0.27
CA LYS A 76 -0.16 2.94 1.57
C LYS A 76 -1.19 4.05 1.38
N PRO A 77 -2.36 3.96 2.03
CA PRO A 77 -3.38 5.00 1.94
C PRO A 77 -2.94 6.28 2.69
N LEU A 78 -3.30 7.43 2.10
CA LEU A 78 -3.11 8.73 2.71
C LEU A 78 -4.26 9.66 2.30
N TYR A 79 -5.14 9.92 3.25
CA TYR A 79 -6.28 10.81 3.10
C TYR A 79 -6.00 12.13 3.80
N TYR A 80 -6.59 13.19 3.29
CA TYR A 80 -6.50 14.51 3.86
C TYR A 80 -7.78 15.30 3.65
N ALA A 81 -7.95 16.30 4.50
CA ALA A 81 -9.04 17.23 4.41
C ALA A 81 -8.64 18.58 5.02
N ASP A 82 -9.22 19.63 4.46
CA ASP A 82 -8.94 21.01 4.86
C ASP A 82 -10.16 21.59 5.56
N MET A 83 -9.88 22.11 6.75
CA MET A 83 -10.87 22.74 7.61
C MET A 83 -10.95 24.24 7.38
N SER A 84 -10.08 24.82 6.57
CA SER A 84 -10.24 26.18 6.07
C SER A 84 -11.28 26.21 4.95
N ASP A 85 -12.04 27.30 4.83
CA ASP A 85 -13.05 27.47 3.79
C ASP A 85 -12.46 27.51 2.35
N LYS A 86 -11.17 27.21 2.17
CA LYS A 86 -10.42 27.36 0.92
C LYS A 86 -10.47 26.13 0.01
N LEU A 87 -10.71 24.94 0.55
CA LEU A 87 -10.93 23.71 -0.25
C LEU A 87 -12.42 23.42 -0.51
N GLN A 88 -13.30 24.34 -0.14
CA GLN A 88 -14.73 24.15 -0.25
C GLN A 88 -15.29 24.83 -1.49
N PHE A 89 -15.66 24.03 -2.50
CA PHE A 89 -16.62 24.41 -3.54
C PHE A 89 -18.08 24.42 -3.03
N VAL A 90 -18.31 24.57 -1.71
CA VAL A 90 -19.62 24.43 -1.08
C VAL A 90 -19.84 25.51 -0.02
N GLU A 91 -20.90 26.30 -0.18
CA GLU A 91 -21.44 27.20 0.85
C GLU A 91 -21.82 26.40 2.10
N HIS A 92 -20.99 26.46 3.14
CA HIS A 92 -21.36 25.92 4.45
C HIS A 92 -22.24 26.92 5.21
N SER A 93 -23.57 26.78 5.06
CA SER A 93 -24.52 27.37 6.00
C SER A 93 -24.52 26.55 7.31
N GLY A 94 -23.62 26.88 8.25
CA GLY A 94 -23.71 26.36 9.62
C GLY A 94 -22.42 26.02 10.35
N ARG A 95 -21.24 26.47 9.91
CA ARG A 95 -20.04 26.39 10.75
C ARG A 95 -19.99 27.53 11.77
N ASP A 96 -19.62 27.19 12.99
CA ASP A 96 -19.26 28.17 14.01
C ASP A 96 -17.98 28.88 13.55
N ALA A 97 -18.05 30.20 13.32
CA ALA A 97 -16.98 31.04 12.76
C ALA A 97 -15.71 31.15 13.63
N ARG A 98 -15.59 30.27 14.63
CA ARG A 98 -14.50 30.19 15.62
C ARG A 98 -13.63 28.93 15.47
N ALA A 99 -13.94 28.03 14.54
CA ALA A 99 -13.10 26.85 14.32
C ALA A 99 -11.74 27.29 13.71
N PRO A 100 -10.59 26.84 14.25
CA PRO A 100 -9.29 27.16 13.69
C PRO A 100 -9.12 26.51 12.31
N SER A 101 -8.51 27.25 11.36
CA SER A 101 -8.03 26.67 10.11
C SER A 101 -7.05 25.53 10.43
N ALA A 102 -7.40 24.32 10.00
CA ALA A 102 -6.64 23.11 10.30
C ALA A 102 -6.59 22.19 9.08
N ILE A 103 -5.51 21.42 8.97
CA ILE A 103 -5.40 20.31 8.03
C ILE A 103 -5.47 19.02 8.84
N VAL A 104 -6.33 18.09 8.43
CA VAL A 104 -6.43 16.77 9.02
C VAL A 104 -6.00 15.75 7.96
N PHE A 105 -5.18 14.79 8.34
CA PHE A 105 -4.77 13.70 7.47
C PHE A 105 -4.66 12.41 8.26
N ALA A 106 -4.86 11.28 7.59
CA ALA A 106 -4.71 9.96 8.18
C ALA A 106 -4.57 8.89 7.09
N SER A 107 -4.13 7.69 7.47
CA SER A 107 -4.18 6.52 6.59
C SER A 107 -5.55 5.86 6.51
N GLU A 108 -6.53 6.33 7.30
CA GLU A 108 -7.89 5.78 7.32
C GLU A 108 -8.89 6.95 7.43
N ILE A 109 -9.95 6.93 6.62
CA ILE A 109 -10.98 7.97 6.57
C ILE A 109 -11.70 8.07 7.91
N LYS A 110 -12.01 6.93 8.54
CA LYS A 110 -12.65 6.91 9.87
C LYS A 110 -11.85 7.64 10.95
N SER A 111 -10.53 7.71 10.83
CA SER A 111 -9.69 8.49 11.75
C SER A 111 -9.87 10.00 11.56
N ILE A 112 -10.06 10.45 10.32
CA ILE A 112 -10.42 11.84 10.01
C ILE A 112 -11.81 12.16 10.54
N LEU A 113 -12.79 11.27 10.33
CA LEU A 113 -14.16 11.45 10.83
C LEU A 113 -14.22 11.49 12.36
N ALA A 114 -13.42 10.68 13.05
CA ALA A 114 -13.33 10.65 14.51
C ALA A 114 -12.84 11.97 15.13
N SER A 115 -12.19 12.85 14.34
CA SER A 115 -11.81 14.19 14.80
C SER A 115 -13.00 15.09 15.12
N GLY A 116 -14.19 14.79 14.58
CA GLY A 116 -15.38 15.64 14.70
C GLY A 116 -15.30 16.95 13.91
N LEU A 117 -14.19 17.18 13.19
CA LEU A 117 -13.99 18.38 12.38
C LEU A 117 -14.79 18.31 11.08
N ILE A 118 -15.01 17.11 10.55
CA ILE A 118 -15.69 16.85 9.27
C ILE A 118 -16.91 15.98 9.51
N ARG A 119 -18.01 16.31 8.83
CA ARG A 119 -19.24 15.51 8.86
C ARG A 119 -19.16 14.38 7.84
N PRO A 120 -19.65 13.18 8.16
CA PRO A 120 -19.72 12.06 7.22
C PRO A 120 -20.85 12.31 6.20
N GLU A 121 -20.59 13.14 5.21
CA GLU A 121 -21.50 13.41 4.10
C GLU A 121 -21.09 12.62 2.86
N LEU A 122 -22.06 12.01 2.19
CA LEU A 122 -21.83 11.27 0.96
C LEU A 122 -21.48 12.22 -0.19
N ASP A 123 -20.42 11.91 -0.91
CA ASP A 123 -20.12 12.55 -2.19
C ASP A 123 -20.86 11.81 -3.32
N HIS A 124 -21.90 12.46 -3.86
CA HIS A 124 -22.75 11.88 -4.90
C HIS A 124 -22.03 11.67 -6.23
N GLU A 125 -21.02 12.49 -6.54
CA GLU A 125 -20.21 12.31 -7.75
C GLU A 125 -19.30 11.10 -7.59
N ALA A 126 -18.63 10.98 -6.45
CA ALA A 126 -17.82 9.81 -6.13
C ALA A 126 -18.67 8.53 -6.07
N LEU A 127 -19.91 8.59 -5.57
CA LEU A 127 -20.82 7.45 -5.61
C LEU A 127 -21.16 7.02 -7.04
N HIS A 128 -21.45 7.98 -7.93
CA HIS A 128 -21.68 7.68 -9.35
C HIS A 128 -20.46 7.02 -9.99
N GLN A 129 -19.26 7.53 -9.70
CA GLN A 129 -18.00 6.95 -10.14
C GLN A 129 -17.81 5.52 -9.60
N PHE A 130 -18.05 5.31 -8.31
CA PHE A 130 -17.97 3.99 -7.67
C PHE A 130 -18.92 2.98 -8.31
N LEU A 131 -20.17 3.35 -8.58
CA LEU A 131 -21.14 2.46 -9.24
C LEU A 131 -20.76 2.15 -10.70
N THR A 132 -19.95 3.00 -11.33
CA THR A 132 -19.51 2.82 -12.72
C THR A 132 -18.22 2.00 -12.81
N PHE A 133 -17.24 2.30 -11.95
CA PHE A 133 -15.89 1.76 -12.04
C PHE A 133 -15.59 0.69 -10.98
N LEU A 134 -16.42 0.56 -9.94
CA LEU A 134 -16.17 -0.21 -8.72
C LEU A 134 -15.08 0.39 -7.81
N TRP A 135 -14.67 1.63 -8.04
CA TRP A 135 -13.89 2.44 -7.09
C TRP A 135 -14.15 3.94 -7.32
N ALA A 136 -13.80 4.79 -6.35
CA ALA A 136 -13.80 6.24 -6.54
C ALA A 136 -12.43 6.68 -7.07
N PRO A 137 -12.33 7.24 -8.30
CA PRO A 137 -11.06 7.70 -8.85
C PRO A 137 -10.43 8.82 -8.01
N ASP A 138 -9.13 8.70 -7.76
CA ASP A 138 -8.34 9.71 -7.07
C ASP A 138 -8.48 11.09 -7.73
N PRO A 139 -8.55 12.19 -6.96
CA PRO A 139 -8.38 12.26 -5.50
C PRO A 139 -9.69 12.07 -4.71
N ASN A 140 -10.78 11.64 -5.33
CA ASN A 140 -12.08 11.56 -4.67
C ASN A 140 -12.17 10.38 -3.68
N THR A 141 -13.05 10.54 -2.69
CA THR A 141 -13.53 9.45 -1.83
C THR A 141 -15.05 9.56 -1.78
N LEU A 142 -15.74 8.53 -1.30
CA LEU A 142 -17.18 8.57 -1.05
C LEU A 142 -17.59 9.58 0.03
N PHE A 143 -16.63 10.17 0.75
CA PHE A 143 -16.88 11.17 1.77
C PHE A 143 -16.56 12.57 1.24
N ARG A 144 -17.58 13.42 1.20
CA ARG A 144 -17.45 14.81 0.79
C ARG A 144 -16.43 15.52 1.68
N GLY A 145 -15.50 16.23 1.04
CA GLY A 145 -14.46 17.01 1.72
C GLY A 145 -13.25 16.21 2.18
N ILE A 146 -13.24 14.88 1.98
CA ILE A 146 -12.08 14.02 2.23
C ILE A 146 -11.50 13.59 0.88
N LYS A 147 -10.22 13.86 0.68
CA LYS A 147 -9.50 13.54 -0.55
C LYS A 147 -8.38 12.55 -0.27
N THR A 148 -8.05 11.73 -1.25
CA THR A 148 -6.86 10.86 -1.21
C THR A 148 -5.71 11.52 -1.94
N VAL A 149 -4.48 11.36 -1.44
CA VAL A 149 -3.29 11.73 -2.21
C VAL A 149 -3.13 10.71 -3.34
N PRO A 150 -3.05 11.10 -4.62
CA PRO A 150 -2.91 10.13 -5.71
C PRO A 150 -1.57 9.36 -5.66
N PRO A 151 -1.49 8.12 -6.20
CA PRO A 151 -0.24 7.39 -6.41
C PRO A 151 0.83 8.23 -7.09
N GLY A 152 2.08 8.17 -6.63
CA GLY A 152 3.19 8.91 -7.25
C GLY A 152 3.05 10.43 -7.13
N HIS A 153 2.21 10.93 -6.23
CA HIS A 153 2.03 12.36 -5.97
C HIS A 153 2.40 12.74 -4.54
N PHE A 154 2.58 14.05 -4.35
CA PHE A 154 2.48 14.68 -3.05
C PHE A 154 1.59 15.91 -3.09
N VAL A 155 0.94 16.18 -1.96
CA VAL A 155 0.26 17.45 -1.68
C VAL A 155 1.16 18.29 -0.79
N ARG A 156 1.56 19.46 -1.27
CA ARG A 156 2.28 20.46 -0.48
C ARG A 156 1.33 21.56 -0.05
N ILE A 157 1.38 21.91 1.23
CA ILE A 157 0.52 22.90 1.86
C ILE A 157 1.42 23.95 2.50
N ARG A 158 1.30 25.19 2.04
CA ARG A 158 2.08 26.32 2.53
C ARG A 158 1.23 27.59 2.48
N ASP A 159 1.21 28.36 3.56
CA ASP A 159 0.43 29.61 3.67
C ASP A 159 -1.08 29.42 3.34
N GLY A 160 -1.60 28.22 3.62
CA GLY A 160 -2.97 27.81 3.30
C GLY A 160 -3.25 27.61 1.80
N GLN A 161 -2.21 27.48 0.97
CA GLN A 161 -2.29 27.11 -0.43
C GLN A 161 -1.89 25.65 -0.61
N PHE A 162 -2.62 24.95 -1.48
CA PHE A 162 -2.38 23.56 -1.84
C PHE A 162 -1.75 23.49 -3.22
N SER A 163 -0.70 22.68 -3.35
CA SER A 163 -0.15 22.29 -4.64
C SER A 163 -0.02 20.78 -4.71
N LEU A 164 -0.62 20.18 -5.72
CA LEU A 164 -0.47 18.77 -6.04
C LEU A 164 0.65 18.62 -7.07
N ARG A 165 1.66 17.80 -6.78
CA ARG A 165 2.77 17.52 -7.70
C ARG A 165 2.90 16.02 -7.90
N GLN A 166 2.90 15.59 -9.16
CA GLN A 166 3.32 14.25 -9.55
C GLN A 166 4.85 14.19 -9.51
N TRP A 167 5.39 13.24 -8.75
CA TRP A 167 6.82 13.00 -8.67
C TRP A 167 7.21 11.67 -9.34
N TRP A 168 6.23 10.81 -9.65
CA TRP A 168 6.44 9.57 -10.39
C TRP A 168 5.23 9.20 -11.24
N ASP A 169 5.50 8.58 -12.40
CA ASP A 169 4.53 7.88 -13.23
C ASP A 169 5.21 6.69 -13.91
N ILE A 170 4.40 5.76 -14.42
CA ILE A 170 4.86 4.76 -15.38
C ILE A 170 5.01 5.42 -16.76
N SER A 171 6.20 5.35 -17.35
CA SER A 171 6.44 5.81 -18.72
C SER A 171 6.54 4.60 -19.64
N PHE A 172 5.82 4.68 -20.77
CA PHE A 172 5.90 3.73 -21.87
C PHE A 172 6.70 4.29 -23.06
N ASP A 173 7.41 5.41 -22.86
CA ASP A 173 8.10 6.12 -23.93
C ASP A 173 9.44 5.47 -24.32
N GLN A 174 10.02 4.65 -23.42
CA GLN A 174 11.31 3.99 -23.61
C GLN A 174 11.15 2.48 -23.57
N ILE A 175 10.62 1.91 -24.64
CA ILE A 175 10.61 0.45 -24.85
C ILE A 175 11.88 0.09 -25.63
N ASP A 176 12.76 -0.70 -25.01
CA ASP A 176 13.99 -1.19 -25.64
C ASP A 176 13.66 -2.42 -26.51
N GLU A 177 13.30 -2.16 -27.77
CA GLU A 177 12.94 -3.19 -28.75
C GLU A 177 14.15 -3.99 -29.27
N GLU A 178 15.39 -3.58 -28.97
CA GLU A 178 16.60 -4.22 -29.47
C GLU A 178 17.04 -5.42 -28.60
N ARG A 179 16.40 -5.63 -27.45
CA ARG A 179 16.71 -6.75 -26.54
C ARG A 179 16.09 -8.05 -27.01
N SER A 180 16.87 -9.13 -26.88
CA SER A 180 16.36 -10.48 -27.14
C SER A 180 15.40 -10.94 -26.04
N GLU A 181 14.54 -11.91 -26.37
CA GLU A 181 13.67 -12.57 -25.40
C GLU A 181 14.46 -13.13 -24.21
N ALA A 182 15.60 -13.77 -24.45
CA ALA A 182 16.45 -14.34 -23.41
C ALA A 182 16.95 -13.26 -22.42
N TRP A 183 17.24 -12.06 -22.91
CA TRP A 183 17.63 -10.94 -22.06
C TRP A 183 16.49 -10.51 -21.15
N TRP A 184 15.26 -10.42 -21.67
CA TRP A 184 14.08 -10.09 -20.87
C TRP A 184 13.75 -11.16 -19.83
N GLN A 185 13.88 -12.44 -20.18
CA GLN A 185 13.71 -13.54 -19.23
C GLN A 185 14.66 -13.43 -18.04
N GLU A 186 15.96 -13.20 -18.30
CA GLU A 186 16.96 -12.98 -17.25
C GLU A 186 16.62 -11.74 -16.43
N ARG A 187 16.29 -10.63 -17.09
CA ARG A 187 15.97 -9.35 -16.44
C ARG A 187 14.78 -9.45 -15.49
N VAL A 188 13.72 -10.15 -15.87
CA VAL A 188 12.54 -10.38 -15.03
C VAL A 188 12.91 -11.22 -13.82
N LEU A 189 13.63 -12.33 -14.01
CA LEU A 189 14.04 -13.22 -12.93
C LEU A 189 14.98 -12.52 -11.93
N GLU A 190 15.96 -11.75 -12.41
CA GLU A 190 16.86 -10.96 -11.57
C GLU A 190 16.10 -9.89 -10.78
N THR A 191 15.13 -9.22 -11.42
CA THR A 191 14.34 -8.18 -10.77
C THR A 191 13.45 -8.78 -9.69
N LEU A 192 12.79 -9.90 -9.99
CA LEU A 192 11.94 -10.61 -9.04
C LEU A 192 12.74 -11.13 -7.84
N ASP A 193 13.88 -11.79 -8.08
CA ASP A 193 14.77 -12.29 -7.03
C ASP A 193 15.22 -11.15 -6.10
N ARG A 194 15.63 -10.02 -6.69
CA ARG A 194 16.06 -8.82 -5.95
C ARG A 194 14.93 -8.22 -5.12
N VAL A 195 13.73 -8.06 -5.68
CA VAL A 195 12.59 -7.46 -4.96
C VAL A 195 12.14 -8.36 -3.82
N VAL A 196 12.00 -9.66 -4.05
CA VAL A 196 11.65 -10.63 -2.99
C VAL A 196 12.68 -10.59 -1.86
N LYS A 197 13.98 -10.56 -2.18
CA LYS A 197 15.03 -10.44 -1.17
C LYS A 197 14.91 -9.16 -0.34
N LEU A 198 14.56 -8.03 -0.96
CA LEU A 198 14.37 -6.75 -0.27
C LEU A 198 13.16 -6.80 0.68
N GLU A 199 12.06 -7.42 0.25
CA GLU A 199 10.81 -7.51 1.02
C GLU A 199 10.81 -8.63 2.07
N MET A 200 11.79 -9.54 2.04
CA MET A 200 11.99 -10.56 3.07
C MET A 200 12.70 -10.04 4.34
N VAL A 201 13.08 -8.77 4.39
CA VAL A 201 13.71 -8.16 5.57
C VAL A 201 12.65 -7.90 6.64
N ALA A 202 12.45 -8.86 7.55
CA ALA A 202 11.49 -8.73 8.65
C ALA A 202 12.06 -9.24 9.98
N ASP A 203 11.77 -8.51 11.07
CA ASP A 203 12.09 -8.92 12.46
C ASP A 203 11.06 -9.89 13.06
N VAL A 204 10.06 -10.29 12.27
CA VAL A 204 8.90 -11.08 12.67
C VAL A 204 8.68 -12.24 11.68
N PRO A 205 7.95 -13.30 12.07
CA PRO A 205 7.63 -14.40 11.17
C PRO A 205 6.96 -13.90 9.88
N LEU A 206 7.54 -14.31 8.76
CA LEU A 206 7.17 -13.92 7.41
C LEU A 206 6.88 -15.18 6.58
N GLY A 207 5.82 -15.13 5.78
CA GLY A 207 5.46 -16.19 4.86
C GLY A 207 4.82 -15.63 3.60
N SER A 208 4.03 -16.45 2.91
CA SER A 208 3.41 -16.02 1.65
C SER A 208 2.07 -16.72 1.40
N PHE A 209 1.21 -16.05 0.63
CA PHE A 209 0.07 -16.71 0.03
C PHE A 209 0.56 -17.60 -1.12
N LEU A 210 0.09 -18.84 -1.16
CA LEU A 210 0.41 -19.78 -2.23
C LEU A 210 -0.86 -20.13 -3.00
N SER A 211 -0.82 -19.92 -4.31
CA SER A 211 -1.79 -20.43 -5.28
C SER A 211 -1.09 -21.36 -6.27
N GLY A 212 -1.87 -21.99 -7.14
CA GLY A 212 -1.38 -22.69 -8.33
C GLY A 212 -0.87 -21.77 -9.44
N GLY A 213 -1.09 -20.46 -9.33
CA GLY A 213 -0.69 -19.47 -10.31
C GLY A 213 0.82 -19.25 -10.38
N VAL A 214 1.29 -18.77 -11.53
CA VAL A 214 2.72 -18.48 -11.75
C VAL A 214 3.23 -17.37 -10.83
N ASP A 215 2.40 -16.39 -10.47
CA ASP A 215 2.83 -15.21 -9.71
C ASP A 215 3.20 -15.58 -8.27
N SER A 216 2.26 -16.20 -7.54
CA SER A 216 2.48 -16.60 -6.15
C SER A 216 3.55 -17.70 -6.04
N SER A 217 3.54 -18.68 -6.95
CA SER A 217 4.53 -19.76 -6.95
C SER A 217 5.94 -19.22 -7.26
N SER A 218 6.07 -18.21 -8.12
CA SER A 218 7.35 -17.54 -8.37
C SER A 218 7.85 -16.77 -7.15
N ILE A 219 6.97 -16.05 -6.44
CA ILE A 219 7.31 -15.39 -5.16
C ILE A 219 7.83 -16.42 -4.15
N VAL A 220 7.09 -17.51 -3.92
CA VAL A 220 7.49 -18.57 -2.96
C VAL A 220 8.81 -19.23 -3.37
N ALA A 221 9.01 -19.49 -4.67
CA ALA A 221 10.25 -20.05 -5.18
C ALA A 221 11.45 -19.13 -4.91
N MET A 222 11.31 -17.81 -5.13
CA MET A 222 12.36 -16.84 -4.80
C MET A 222 12.56 -16.73 -3.29
N MET A 223 11.49 -16.76 -2.50
CA MET A 223 11.61 -16.71 -1.03
C MET A 223 12.42 -17.90 -0.50
N ASN A 224 12.18 -19.10 -1.01
CA ASN A 224 12.94 -20.29 -0.63
C ASN A 224 14.44 -20.14 -0.89
N ARG A 225 14.85 -19.49 -1.99
CA ARG A 225 16.27 -19.21 -2.29
C ARG A 225 16.95 -18.36 -1.22
N HIS A 226 16.22 -17.39 -0.65
CA HIS A 226 16.74 -16.47 0.37
C HIS A 226 16.47 -16.92 1.81
N SER A 227 15.78 -18.05 2.02
CA SER A 227 15.39 -18.54 3.35
C SER A 227 16.48 -19.34 4.09
N ASN A 228 17.67 -19.48 3.51
CA ASN A 228 18.82 -20.17 4.11
C ASN A 228 18.49 -21.60 4.63
N GLY A 229 17.70 -22.35 3.86
CA GLY A 229 17.29 -23.71 4.19
C GLY A 229 16.15 -23.82 5.21
N ARG A 230 15.59 -22.70 5.68
CA ARG A 230 14.33 -22.70 6.45
C ARG A 230 13.16 -22.84 5.49
N ARG A 231 12.15 -23.62 5.88
CA ARG A 231 10.91 -23.73 5.13
C ARG A 231 10.13 -22.41 5.22
N VAL A 232 9.69 -21.90 4.08
CA VAL A 232 8.78 -20.75 4.01
C VAL A 232 7.39 -21.20 4.46
N GLY A 233 6.77 -20.45 5.37
CA GLY A 233 5.36 -20.67 5.73
C GLY A 233 4.46 -20.23 4.58
N THR A 234 3.66 -21.15 4.04
CA THR A 234 2.75 -20.88 2.91
C THR A 234 1.32 -21.18 3.29
N TYR A 235 0.41 -20.34 2.78
CA TYR A 235 -1.01 -20.44 3.07
C TYR A 235 -1.81 -20.45 1.78
N THR A 236 -2.63 -21.49 1.62
CA THR A 236 -3.55 -21.65 0.49
C THR A 236 -4.98 -21.66 0.96
N ILE A 237 -5.83 -20.96 0.20
CA ILE A 237 -7.26 -20.90 0.43
C ILE A 237 -7.94 -21.93 -0.45
N GLY A 238 -8.77 -22.77 0.15
CA GLY A 238 -9.81 -23.50 -0.57
C GLY A 238 -11.19 -22.96 -0.19
N ILE A 239 -12.14 -23.06 -1.12
CA ILE A 239 -13.56 -22.78 -0.87
C ILE A 239 -14.30 -24.12 -0.93
N ASP A 240 -15.32 -24.30 -0.10
CA ASP A 240 -16.13 -25.53 -0.11
C ASP A 240 -16.79 -25.72 -1.49
N ALA A 241 -16.87 -26.98 -1.95
CA ALA A 241 -17.46 -27.32 -3.25
C ALA A 241 -18.93 -26.87 -3.36
N GLU A 242 -19.66 -26.76 -2.25
CA GLU A 242 -21.02 -26.21 -2.23
C GLU A 242 -21.09 -24.69 -2.45
N ASP A 243 -20.02 -23.96 -2.20
CA ASP A 243 -19.95 -22.51 -2.46
C ASP A 243 -19.33 -22.22 -3.84
N LEU A 244 -18.46 -23.12 -4.33
CA LEU A 244 -17.88 -23.07 -5.69
C LEU A 244 -18.89 -23.33 -6.83
N ARG A 245 -20.12 -23.75 -6.53
CA ARG A 245 -21.15 -24.10 -7.54
C ARG A 245 -21.47 -22.95 -8.49
N TYR A 246 -21.23 -21.73 -8.05
CA TYR A 246 -21.50 -20.49 -8.79
C TYR A 246 -20.23 -19.76 -9.20
N ASP A 247 -19.06 -20.31 -8.85
CA ASP A 247 -17.76 -19.69 -9.11
C ASP A 247 -17.11 -20.31 -10.35
N ILE A 248 -16.36 -19.51 -11.10
CA ILE A 248 -15.65 -19.92 -12.32
C ILE A 248 -14.22 -20.35 -11.98
N ILE A 249 -13.76 -20.09 -10.74
CA ILE A 249 -12.38 -20.31 -10.31
C ILE A 249 -12.14 -21.81 -10.03
N PRO A 250 -11.16 -22.45 -10.69
CA PRO A 250 -10.79 -23.84 -10.41
C PRO A 250 -10.24 -24.00 -8.98
N ASP A 251 -10.37 -25.22 -8.43
CA ASP A 251 -9.82 -25.56 -7.11
C ASP A 251 -8.29 -25.38 -7.07
N ASP A 252 -7.88 -24.20 -6.60
CA ASP A 252 -6.50 -23.75 -6.53
C ASP A 252 -5.65 -24.59 -5.54
N VAL A 253 -6.32 -25.30 -4.63
CA VAL A 253 -5.68 -26.13 -3.59
C VAL A 253 -4.88 -27.27 -4.21
N GLU A 254 -5.40 -27.94 -5.24
CA GLU A 254 -4.67 -29.06 -5.87
C GLU A 254 -3.35 -28.58 -6.48
N TRP A 255 -3.37 -27.42 -7.15
CA TRP A 255 -2.19 -26.86 -7.78
C TRP A 255 -1.18 -26.33 -6.76
N ALA A 256 -1.64 -25.67 -5.71
CA ALA A 256 -0.79 -25.24 -4.61
C ALA A 256 -0.10 -26.42 -3.91
N ARG A 257 -0.80 -27.55 -3.69
CA ARG A 257 -0.18 -28.80 -3.19
C ARG A 257 0.96 -29.27 -4.09
N ARG A 258 0.80 -29.22 -5.41
CA ARG A 258 1.85 -29.62 -6.37
C ARG A 258 3.05 -28.67 -6.29
N VAL A 259 2.82 -27.37 -6.17
CA VAL A 259 3.91 -26.40 -5.96
C VAL A 259 4.64 -26.69 -4.65
N ASN A 260 3.91 -26.93 -3.55
CA ASN A 260 4.50 -27.29 -2.27
C ASN A 260 5.35 -28.58 -2.36
N GLN A 261 4.91 -29.60 -3.10
CA GLN A 261 5.70 -30.83 -3.30
C GLN A 261 7.06 -30.56 -3.98
N GLN A 262 7.14 -29.54 -4.84
CA GLN A 262 8.38 -29.15 -5.50
C GLN A 262 9.26 -28.24 -4.64
N LEU A 263 8.64 -27.40 -3.80
CA LEU A 263 9.32 -26.34 -3.05
C LEU A 263 9.59 -26.69 -1.57
N ASP A 264 9.01 -27.77 -1.03
CA ASP A 264 9.12 -28.20 0.38
C ASP A 264 8.86 -27.06 1.39
N THR A 265 7.67 -26.48 1.33
CA THR A 265 7.26 -25.37 2.20
C THR A 265 6.57 -25.85 3.48
N ASP A 266 6.50 -24.99 4.51
CA ASP A 266 5.64 -25.23 5.67
C ASP A 266 4.21 -24.83 5.30
N TYR A 267 3.52 -25.80 4.68
CA TYR A 267 2.30 -25.57 3.90
C TYR A 267 1.02 -25.77 4.72
N HIS A 268 0.17 -24.75 4.71
CA HIS A 268 -1.08 -24.69 5.45
C HIS A 268 -2.26 -24.48 4.50
N GLU A 269 -3.27 -25.34 4.61
CA GLU A 269 -4.52 -25.23 3.85
C GLU A 269 -5.64 -24.73 4.75
N ILE A 270 -6.35 -23.71 4.27
CA ILE A 270 -7.50 -23.16 4.96
C ILE A 270 -8.71 -23.29 4.06
N MET A 271 -9.65 -24.14 4.46
CA MET A 271 -10.97 -24.21 3.82
C MET A 271 -11.87 -23.13 4.40
N LEU A 272 -12.26 -22.18 3.56
CA LEU A 272 -13.15 -21.09 3.93
C LEU A 272 -14.62 -21.48 3.76
N LYS A 273 -15.43 -21.08 4.75
CA LYS A 273 -16.90 -21.09 4.71
C LYS A 273 -17.40 -19.70 5.10
N PRO A 274 -17.35 -18.73 4.18
CA PRO A 274 -17.64 -17.34 4.51
C PRO A 274 -19.14 -17.11 4.72
N ASP A 275 -19.53 -16.57 5.88
CA ASP A 275 -20.80 -15.86 6.00
C ASP A 275 -20.62 -14.43 5.47
N VAL A 276 -20.81 -14.30 4.15
CA VAL A 276 -20.61 -13.03 3.43
C VAL A 276 -21.43 -11.90 4.05
N ALA A 277 -22.72 -12.15 4.34
CA ALA A 277 -23.62 -11.14 4.87
C ALA A 277 -23.16 -10.63 6.24
N ALA A 278 -22.68 -11.52 7.11
CA ALA A 278 -22.15 -11.14 8.41
C ALA A 278 -20.79 -10.41 8.32
N LEU A 279 -19.97 -10.70 7.29
CA LEU A 279 -18.65 -10.09 7.10
C LEU A 279 -18.71 -8.69 6.49
N LEU A 280 -19.70 -8.40 5.64
CA LEU A 280 -19.79 -7.15 4.89
C LEU A 280 -19.66 -5.88 5.77
N PRO A 281 -20.41 -5.70 6.88
CA PRO A 281 -20.27 -4.50 7.72
C PRO A 281 -18.86 -4.33 8.28
N LYS A 282 -18.19 -5.43 8.60
CA LYS A 282 -16.82 -5.43 9.13
C LYS A 282 -15.80 -5.04 8.06
N LEU A 283 -16.00 -5.53 6.84
CA LEU A 283 -15.13 -5.18 5.71
C LEU A 283 -15.28 -3.71 5.34
N VAL A 284 -16.50 -3.20 5.26
CA VAL A 284 -16.75 -1.76 5.03
C VAL A 284 -16.07 -0.92 6.11
N TYR A 285 -16.13 -1.34 7.37
CA TYR A 285 -15.43 -0.62 8.45
C TYR A 285 -13.90 -0.61 8.26
N HIS A 286 -13.28 -1.72 7.86
CA HIS A 286 -11.84 -1.79 7.67
C HIS A 286 -11.36 -1.11 6.39
N MET A 287 -12.16 -1.16 5.33
CA MET A 287 -11.85 -0.55 4.03
C MET A 287 -12.24 0.94 3.95
N ASP A 288 -13.00 1.44 4.93
CA ASP A 288 -13.66 2.75 4.96
C ASP A 288 -14.71 2.99 3.84
N GLU A 289 -14.69 2.20 2.78
CA GLU A 289 -15.59 2.26 1.62
C GLU A 289 -16.14 0.85 1.30
N PRO A 290 -17.19 0.74 0.46
CA PRO A 290 -17.75 -0.56 0.09
C PRO A 290 -16.71 -1.51 -0.50
N ALA A 291 -16.68 -2.73 0.01
CA ALA A 291 -15.73 -3.76 -0.41
C ALA A 291 -16.04 -4.27 -1.83
N ILE A 292 -14.98 -4.52 -2.62
CA ILE A 292 -15.04 -5.11 -3.96
C ILE A 292 -14.30 -6.46 -4.02
N ASP A 293 -14.38 -7.11 -5.19
CA ASP A 293 -14.27 -8.54 -5.56
C ASP A 293 -13.27 -9.47 -4.85
N MET A 294 -12.34 -8.98 -4.00
CA MET A 294 -11.34 -9.81 -3.31
C MET A 294 -11.16 -9.51 -1.82
N ALA A 295 -11.96 -8.61 -1.23
CA ALA A 295 -11.80 -8.24 0.18
C ALA A 295 -12.13 -9.39 1.14
N ILE A 296 -13.14 -10.21 0.83
CA ILE A 296 -13.59 -11.32 1.70
C ILE A 296 -12.53 -12.42 1.80
N PRO A 297 -12.04 -13.02 0.69
CA PRO A 297 -10.99 -14.02 0.77
C PRO A 297 -9.73 -13.49 1.44
N SER A 298 -9.29 -12.28 1.06
CA SER A 298 -8.11 -11.61 1.63
C SER A 298 -8.21 -11.42 3.14
N TYR A 299 -9.38 -10.97 3.63
CA TYR A 299 -9.62 -10.81 5.06
C TYR A 299 -9.55 -12.14 5.81
N LEU A 300 -10.19 -13.17 5.27
CA LEU A 300 -10.29 -14.47 5.94
C LEU A 300 -8.95 -15.19 6.01
N VAL A 301 -8.18 -15.15 4.92
CA VAL A 301 -6.82 -15.73 4.92
C VAL A 301 -5.88 -14.95 5.82
N SER A 302 -5.95 -13.61 5.82
CA SER A 302 -5.14 -12.78 6.72
C SER A 302 -5.48 -13.07 8.17
N ARG A 303 -6.77 -13.29 8.48
CA ARG A 303 -7.23 -13.65 9.83
C ARG A 303 -6.68 -15.01 10.27
N ALA A 304 -6.69 -16.00 9.39
CA ALA A 304 -6.19 -17.33 9.70
C ALA A 304 -4.65 -17.35 9.82
N ALA A 305 -3.94 -16.74 8.86
CA ALA A 305 -2.49 -16.67 8.87
C ALA A 305 -1.94 -15.86 10.05
N ARG A 306 -2.71 -14.92 10.61
CA ARG A 306 -2.32 -14.11 11.78
C ARG A 306 -1.94 -14.92 13.02
N GLU A 307 -2.41 -16.17 13.11
CA GLU A 307 -2.06 -17.07 14.22
C GLU A 307 -0.58 -17.46 14.23
N SER A 308 0.09 -17.53 13.06
CA SER A 308 1.49 -17.94 12.96
C SER A 308 2.41 -16.93 12.25
N LEU A 309 1.86 -16.07 11.38
CA LEU A 309 2.60 -15.08 10.60
C LEU A 309 2.19 -13.66 10.95
N ARG A 310 3.15 -12.73 10.82
CA ARG A 310 2.88 -11.30 10.95
C ARG A 310 2.99 -10.55 9.63
N VAL A 311 3.83 -11.03 8.73
CA VAL A 311 4.05 -10.47 7.39
C VAL A 311 3.81 -11.56 6.36
N MET A 312 3.19 -11.18 5.24
CA MET A 312 2.96 -12.08 4.12
C MET A 312 3.28 -11.37 2.81
N LEU A 313 4.07 -12.03 1.96
CA LEU A 313 4.26 -11.61 0.57
C LEU A 313 3.15 -12.21 -0.29
N SER A 314 2.75 -11.48 -1.32
CA SER A 314 1.70 -11.88 -2.26
C SER A 314 2.18 -11.70 -3.69
N GLY A 315 1.69 -12.56 -4.59
CA GLY A 315 1.87 -12.43 -6.03
C GLY A 315 0.80 -11.54 -6.71
N MET A 316 0.02 -10.78 -5.95
CA MET A 316 -1.01 -9.91 -6.52
C MET A 316 -0.41 -8.85 -7.46
N GLY A 317 -1.00 -8.70 -8.64
CA GLY A 317 -0.55 -7.76 -9.67
C GLY A 317 0.60 -8.26 -10.55
N GLY A 318 1.00 -9.53 -10.37
CA GLY A 318 1.96 -10.24 -11.22
C GLY A 318 1.48 -10.45 -12.65
#